data_AF-A0A7Y5HCT7-F1
#
_entry.id   AF-A0A7Y5HCT7-F1
#
_cell.length_a   1.000
_cell.length_b   1.000
_cell.length_c   1.000
_cell.angle_alpha   90.00
_cell.angle_beta   90.00
_cell.angle_gamma   90.00
#
_symmetry.space_group_name_H-M   'P 1'
#
loop_
_entity.id
_entity.type
_entity.pdbx_description
1 polymer ?
#
loop_
_entity_poly.entity_id
_entity_poly.type
_entity_poly.pdbx_seq_one_letter_code
_entity_poly.pdbx_strand_id
1 'polypeptide(L)'
;MPRPKPRQDADLSAMAANLFDTVKRIKSENEPLSRKIDALEADIRRKVVEIKALLDRFPAKDRDLVRVLIINGLHRTADETLLD
;
A
#
# COMPACT_ATOMS: atom_id res chain seq x y z
N MET A 1 3.88 -3.21 43.58
CA MET A 1 3.96 -3.42 42.12
C MET A 1 3.37 -2.21 41.42
N PRO A 2 4.05 -1.60 40.42
CA PRO A 2 3.54 -0.43 39.72
C PRO A 2 2.29 -0.78 38.88
N ARG A 3 1.35 0.17 38.81
CA ARG A 3 0.03 0.09 38.18
C ARG A 3 0.09 -0.11 36.64
N PRO A 4 -0.98 -0.65 36.04
CA PRO A 4 -1.03 -0.92 34.60
C PRO A 4 -0.94 0.38 33.80
N LYS A 5 -0.37 0.31 32.59
CA LYS A 5 -0.53 1.32 31.53
C LYS A 5 -1.54 0.80 30.49
N PRO A 6 -2.86 1.04 30.63
CA PRO A 6 -3.84 0.69 29.59
C PRO A 6 -4.38 1.90 28.84
N ARG A 7 -3.93 3.14 29.14
CA ARG A 7 -4.50 4.37 28.55
C ARG A 7 -3.93 4.73 27.18
N GLN A 8 -2.64 4.50 26.92
CA GLN A 8 -2.03 4.87 25.64
C GLN A 8 -2.46 3.96 24.48
N ASP A 9 -2.59 2.65 24.71
CA ASP A 9 -2.99 1.71 23.65
C ASP A 9 -4.47 1.87 23.27
N ALA A 10 -5.33 2.21 24.22
CA ALA A 10 -6.74 2.53 23.96
C ALA A 10 -6.90 3.82 23.15
N ASP A 11 -6.04 4.82 23.41
CA ASP A 11 -6.05 6.11 22.72
C ASP A 11 -5.55 5.97 21.26
N LEU A 12 -4.48 5.21 21.04
CA LEU A 12 -3.97 4.90 19.70
C LEU A 12 -4.97 4.08 18.86
N SER A 13 -5.67 3.13 19.48
CA SER A 13 -6.70 2.34 18.81
C SER A 13 -7.90 3.21 18.40
N ALA A 14 -8.32 4.14 19.26
CA ALA A 14 -9.38 5.09 18.95
C ALA A 14 -8.98 6.08 17.83
N MET A 15 -7.73 6.55 17.83
CA MET A 15 -7.21 7.39 16.76
C MET A 15 -7.17 6.67 15.40
N ALA A 16 -6.71 5.41 15.38
CA ALA A 16 -6.70 4.60 14.16
C ALA A 16 -8.13 4.38 13.62
N ALA A 17 -9.09 4.06 14.48
CA ALA A 17 -10.49 3.88 14.10
C ALA A 17 -11.07 5.16 13.46
N ASN A 18 -10.84 6.33 14.08
CA ASN A 18 -11.28 7.61 13.54
C ASN A 18 -10.66 7.94 12.17
N LEU A 19 -9.39 7.56 11.94
CA LEU A 19 -8.75 7.72 10.64
C LEU A 19 -9.40 6.83 9.58
N PHE A 20 -9.68 5.56 9.90
CA PHE A 20 -10.39 4.66 8.98
C PHE A 20 -11.78 5.16 8.64
N ASP A 21 -12.54 5.63 9.62
CA ASP A 21 -13.88 6.20 9.40
C ASP A 21 -13.83 7.47 8.55
N THR A 22 -12.81 8.31 8.75
CA THR A 22 -12.58 9.51 7.93
C THR A 22 -12.29 9.13 6.47
N VAL A 23 -11.39 8.17 6.23
CA VAL A 23 -11.07 7.68 4.88
C VAL A 23 -12.31 7.06 4.23
N LYS A 24 -13.08 6.28 4.97
CA LYS A 24 -14.32 5.65 4.48
C LYS A 24 -15.35 6.71 4.08
N ARG A 25 -15.52 7.76 4.88
CA ARG A 25 -16.39 8.89 4.55
C ARG A 25 -15.93 9.59 3.28
N ILE A 26 -14.65 9.96 3.17
CA ILE A 26 -14.09 10.61 1.97
C ILE A 26 -14.32 9.76 0.72
N LYS A 27 -14.09 8.45 0.81
CA LYS A 27 -14.36 7.50 -0.29
C LYS A 27 -15.84 7.45 -0.65
N SER A 28 -16.74 7.50 0.32
CA SER A 28 -18.19 7.50 0.07
C SER A 28 -18.70 8.81 -0.55
N GLU A 29 -18.15 9.95 -0.15
CA GLU A 29 -18.49 11.27 -0.70
C GLU A 29 -17.99 11.41 -2.15
N ASN A 30 -16.94 10.67 -2.52
CA ASN A 30 -16.31 10.68 -3.84
C ASN A 30 -16.43 9.32 -4.55
N GLU A 31 -17.55 8.64 -4.38
CA GLU A 31 -17.73 7.24 -4.80
C GLU A 31 -17.30 6.95 -6.26
N PRO A 32 -17.61 7.78 -7.27
CA PRO A 32 -17.16 7.52 -8.64
C PRO A 32 -15.64 7.54 -8.81
N LEU A 33 -14.95 8.44 -8.08
CA LEU A 33 -13.50 8.52 -8.09
C LEU A 33 -12.88 7.38 -7.31
N SER A 34 -13.42 7.05 -6.14
CA SER A 34 -12.96 5.91 -5.34
C SER A 34 -13.03 4.61 -6.14
N ARG A 35 -14.15 4.34 -6.81
CA ARG A 35 -14.31 3.14 -7.65
C ARG A 35 -13.29 3.07 -8.78
N LYS A 36 -12.97 4.21 -9.41
CA LYS A 36 -11.93 4.28 -10.44
C LYS A 36 -10.53 4.00 -9.86
N ILE A 37 -10.22 4.57 -8.70
CA ILE A 37 -8.95 4.31 -8.00
C ILE A 37 -8.85 2.83 -7.61
N ASP A 38 -9.89 2.26 -7.01
CA ASP A 38 -9.91 0.85 -6.60
C ASP A 38 -9.70 -0.09 -7.81
N ALA A 39 -10.27 0.25 -8.97
CA ALA A 39 -10.04 -0.47 -10.23
C ALA A 39 -8.59 -0.34 -10.72
N LEU A 40 -8.02 0.87 -10.71
CA LEU A 40 -6.61 1.10 -11.07
C LEU A 40 -5.66 0.35 -10.13
N GLU A 41 -5.92 0.32 -8.82
CA GLU A 41 -5.14 -0.47 -7.88
C GLU A 41 -5.21 -1.97 -8.18
N ALA A 42 -6.39 -2.48 -8.56
CA ALA A 42 -6.54 -3.87 -8.96
C ALA A 42 -5.72 -4.17 -10.22
N ASP A 43 -5.68 -3.25 -11.18
CA ASP A 43 -4.89 -3.36 -12.39
C ASP A 43 -3.38 -3.35 -12.09
N ILE A 44 -2.91 -2.44 -11.22
CA ILE A 44 -1.53 -2.40 -10.74
C ILE A 44 -1.16 -3.73 -10.08
N ARG A 45 -2.01 -4.26 -9.19
CA ARG A 45 -1.79 -5.58 -8.55
C ARG A 45 -1.63 -6.70 -9.58
N ARG A 46 -2.46 -6.73 -10.62
CA ARG A 46 -2.33 -7.71 -11.72
C ARG A 46 -1.00 -7.55 -12.46
N LYS A 47 -0.60 -6.32 -12.77
CA LYS A 47 0.68 -6.04 -13.44
C LYS A 47 1.89 -6.42 -12.61
N VAL A 48 1.87 -6.21 -11.30
CA VAL A 48 2.94 -6.66 -10.39
C VAL A 48 3.05 -8.20 -10.38
N VAL A 49 1.92 -8.92 -10.44
CA VAL A 49 1.93 -10.39 -10.58
C VAL A 49 2.52 -10.82 -11.93
N GLU A 50 2.16 -10.17 -13.04
CA GLU A 50 2.77 -10.42 -14.35
C GLU A 50 4.29 -10.20 -14.32
N ILE A 51 4.75 -9.10 -13.71
CA ILE A 51 6.18 -8.80 -13.51
C ILE A 51 6.86 -9.91 -12.72
N LYS A 52 6.24 -10.39 -11.62
CA LYS A 52 6.77 -11.51 -10.84
C LYS A 52 6.94 -12.76 -11.71
N ALA A 53 5.95 -13.09 -12.53
CA ALA A 53 6.04 -14.25 -13.43
C ALA A 53 7.17 -14.11 -14.45
N LEU A 54 7.48 -12.90 -14.91
CA LEU A 54 8.64 -12.62 -15.76
C LEU A 54 9.96 -12.72 -14.99
N LEU A 55 10.02 -12.19 -13.76
CA LEU A 55 11.18 -12.32 -12.87
C LEU A 55 11.53 -13.80 -12.62
N ASP A 56 10.52 -14.66 -12.48
CA ASP A 56 10.74 -16.08 -12.24
C ASP A 56 11.37 -16.83 -13.43
N ARG A 57 11.43 -16.20 -14.61
CA ARG A 57 12.16 -16.70 -15.79
C ARG A 57 13.65 -16.34 -15.78
N PHE A 58 14.08 -15.42 -14.91
CA PHE A 58 15.50 -15.08 -14.79
C PHE A 58 16.28 -16.17 -14.04
N PRO A 59 17.58 -16.35 -14.37
CA PRO A 59 18.49 -17.15 -13.55
C PRO A 59 18.48 -16.68 -12.10
N ALA A 60 18.55 -17.61 -11.14
CA ALA A 60 18.49 -17.30 -9.72
C ALA A 60 19.51 -16.24 -9.28
N LYS A 61 20.73 -16.29 -9.85
CA LYS A 61 21.82 -15.33 -9.58
C LYS A 61 21.47 -13.88 -9.93
N ASP A 62 20.65 -13.65 -10.95
CA ASP A 62 20.31 -12.32 -11.46
C ASP A 62 18.93 -11.86 -10.97
N ARG A 63 18.05 -12.80 -10.66
CA ARG A 63 16.66 -12.56 -10.27
C ARG A 63 16.54 -11.63 -9.07
N ASP A 64 17.35 -11.82 -8.03
CA ASP A 64 17.24 -11.03 -6.81
C ASP A 64 17.66 -9.57 -7.03
N LEU A 65 18.72 -9.34 -7.81
CA LEU A 65 19.15 -7.98 -8.16
C LEU A 65 18.10 -7.27 -9.02
N VAL A 66 17.57 -7.95 -10.04
CA VAL A 66 16.51 -7.38 -10.90
C VAL A 66 15.24 -7.12 -10.09
N ARG A 67 14.88 -8.00 -9.14
CA ARG A 67 13.75 -7.80 -8.23
C ARG A 67 13.91 -6.53 -7.40
N VAL A 68 15.08 -6.32 -6.78
CA VAL A 68 15.35 -5.12 -5.98
C VAL A 68 15.25 -3.86 -6.82
N LEU A 69 15.81 -3.86 -8.03
CA LEU A 69 15.73 -2.73 -8.95
C LEU A 69 14.28 -2.37 -9.31
N ILE A 70 13.46 -3.37 -9.62
CA ILE A 70 12.05 -3.16 -9.97
C ILE A 70 11.26 -2.61 -8.77
N ILE A 71 11.42 -3.19 -7.58
CA ILE A 71 10.72 -2.71 -6.37
C ILE A 71 11.08 -1.25 -6.10
N ASN A 72 12.37 -0.91 -6.16
CA ASN A 72 12.83 0.46 -5.95
C ASN A 72 12.28 1.43 -7.00
N GLY A 73 12.21 1.00 -8.26
CA GLY A 73 11.61 1.80 -9.34
C GLY A 73 10.13 2.07 -9.08
N LEU A 74 9.35 1.04 -8.71
CA LEU A 74 7.93 1.18 -8.40
C LEU A 74 7.67 2.09 -7.20
N HIS A 75 8.44 1.94 -6.12
CA HIS A 75 8.34 2.83 -4.96
C HIS A 75 8.64 4.28 -5.33
N ARG A 76 9.74 4.53 -6.06
CA ARG A 76 10.10 5.89 -6.48
C ARG A 76 9.02 6.52 -7.34
N THR A 77 8.50 5.80 -8.34
CA THR A 77 7.42 6.32 -9.20
C THR A 77 6.16 6.61 -8.39
N ALA A 78 5.81 5.76 -7.42
CA ALA A 78 4.66 6.00 -6.56
C ALA A 78 4.84 7.27 -5.71
N ASP A 79 6.03 7.45 -5.10
CA ASP A 79 6.35 8.64 -4.32
C ASP A 79 6.30 9.91 -5.20
N GLU A 80 7.00 9.92 -6.34
CA GLU A 80 7.08 11.07 -7.27
C GLU A 80 5.71 11.42 -7.90
N THR A 81 4.79 10.47 -8.07
CA THR A 81 3.53 10.74 -8.78
C THR A 81 2.36 11.03 -7.83
N LEU A 82 2.39 10.48 -6.62
CA LEU A 82 1.26 10.55 -5.68
C LEU A 82 1.49 11.47 -4.49
N LEU A 83 2.75 11.84 -4.18
CA LEU A 83 3.10 12.70 -3.05
C LEU A 83 3.61 14.10 -3.45
N ASP A 84 3.84 14.34 -4.75
CA ASP A 84 4.06 15.67 -5.34
C ASP A 84 2.73 16.40 -5.57
#